data_AF-A0A9W9V6G1-F1
#
_entry.id   AF-A0A9W9V6G1-F1
#
_cell.length_a   1.000
_cell.length_b   1.000
_cell.length_c   1.000
_cell.angle_alpha   90.00
_cell.angle_beta   90.00
_cell.angle_gamma   90.00
#
_symmetry.space_group_name_H-M   'P 1'
#
loop_
_entity.id
_entity.type
_entity.pdbx_description
1 polymer ?
#
loop_
_entity_poly.entity_id
_entity_poly.type
_entity_poly.pdbx_seq_one_letter_code
_entity_poly.pdbx_strand_id
1 'polypeptide(L)'
;MDPDQNAKFPLHEAAREGKTQIAESLLNANPKTALVKDDDERLPIHWAVAYNRLPIVELLVADKNFDPDVEDGSGWTPLMIAASLKDAEGDKIIDLLLRKGADVTMKSNSGQNALHFASSKSNISTVRSLLAHKCSARVKDIRGQLPLHRAAAVGSVPIIKMLLEEGKSPVNATDNDGLTALHHAISEGHGDAAILLLKSGAEAEKRDGDGRLAIELVPDDKVKQYILQTAEREGIELP
;
A
#
# COMPACT_ATOMS: atom_id res chain seq x y z
N MET A 1 3.63 13.76 25.76
CA MET A 1 4.66 12.73 25.55
C MET A 1 5.48 12.65 26.82
N ASP A 2 5.74 11.43 27.29
CA ASP A 2 6.48 11.16 28.51
C ASP A 2 7.99 11.44 28.28
N PRO A 3 8.64 12.37 29.01
CA PRO A 3 10.05 12.69 28.83
C PRO A 3 10.99 11.49 29.02
N ASP A 4 10.57 10.48 29.79
CA ASP A 4 11.38 9.30 30.09
C ASP A 4 11.50 8.33 28.89
N GLN A 5 10.53 8.32 27.97
CA GLN A 5 10.65 7.55 26.73
C GLN A 5 11.73 8.11 25.79
N ASN A 6 11.96 9.43 25.80
CA ASN A 6 12.97 10.08 24.94
C ASN A 6 14.41 9.66 25.30
N ALA A 7 14.69 9.30 26.56
CA ALA A 7 16.02 8.86 26.97
C ALA A 7 16.36 7.42 26.54
N LYS A 8 15.35 6.56 26.35
CA LYS A 8 15.53 5.12 26.10
C LYS A 8 15.94 4.80 24.66
N PHE A 9 15.47 5.57 23.68
CA PHE A 9 15.63 5.30 22.25
C PHE A 9 16.06 6.55 21.44
N PRO A 10 17.25 7.12 21.71
CA PRO A 10 17.65 8.42 21.14
C PRO A 10 17.80 8.40 19.61
N LEU A 11 18.18 7.27 19.00
CA LEU A 11 18.28 7.18 17.54
C LEU A 11 16.89 7.12 16.88
N HIS A 12 15.91 6.46 17.51
CA HIS A 12 14.51 6.44 17.05
C HIS A 12 13.91 7.84 17.07
N GLU A 13 14.13 8.60 18.14
CA GLU A 13 13.69 10.00 18.22
C GLU A 13 14.33 10.85 17.12
N ALA A 14 15.65 10.75 16.94
CA ALA A 14 16.36 11.47 15.89
C ALA A 14 15.83 11.10 14.49
N ALA A 15 15.55 9.82 14.26
CA ALA A 15 14.96 9.30 13.03
C ALA A 15 13.54 9.81 12.79
N ARG A 16 12.70 9.90 13.82
CA ARG A 16 11.33 10.45 13.72
C ARG A 16 11.35 11.96 13.43
N GLU A 17 12.17 12.70 14.19
CA GLU A 17 12.20 14.16 14.17
C GLU A 17 13.07 14.74 13.05
N GLY A 18 13.85 13.91 12.35
CA GLY A 18 14.73 14.36 11.26
C GLY A 18 15.98 15.06 11.75
N LYS A 19 16.46 14.75 12.96
CA LYS A 19 17.69 15.31 13.55
C LYS A 19 18.93 14.62 12.99
N THR A 20 19.24 14.85 11.72
CA THR A 20 20.28 14.11 10.97
C THR A 20 21.66 14.13 11.64
N GLN A 21 22.14 15.28 12.12
CA GLN A 21 23.46 15.36 12.78
C GLN A 21 23.52 14.57 14.09
N ILE A 22 22.40 14.50 14.82
CA ILE A 22 22.29 13.69 16.04
C ILE A 22 22.30 12.21 15.66
N ALA A 23 21.52 11.81 14.65
CA ALA A 23 21.50 10.44 14.16
C ALA A 23 22.90 9.97 13.72
N GLU A 24 23.61 10.80 12.94
CA GLU A 24 24.99 10.52 12.50
C GLU A 24 25.94 10.39 13.69
N SER A 25 25.88 11.31 14.66
CA SER A 25 26.73 11.25 15.86
C SER A 25 26.49 9.98 16.69
N LEU A 26 25.23 9.58 16.85
CA LEU A 26 24.85 8.37 17.58
C LEU A 26 25.35 7.10 16.86
N LEU A 27 25.22 7.05 15.53
CA LEU A 27 25.71 5.94 14.71
C LEU A 27 27.23 5.84 14.73
N ASN A 28 27.95 6.96 14.66
CA ASN A 28 29.41 7.00 14.76
C ASN A 28 29.92 6.56 16.13
N ALA A 29 29.22 6.92 17.21
CA ALA A 29 29.56 6.51 18.56
C ALA A 29 29.30 5.01 18.79
N ASN A 30 28.18 4.48 18.30
CA ASN A 30 27.84 3.07 18.40
C ASN A 30 26.90 2.62 17.26
N PRO A 31 27.42 2.01 16.18
CA PRO A 31 26.61 1.55 15.05
C PRO A 31 25.50 0.56 15.43
N LYS A 32 25.70 -0.22 16.51
CA LYS A 32 24.72 -1.21 16.98
C LYS A 32 23.41 -0.58 17.46
N THR A 33 23.39 0.74 17.72
CA THR A 33 22.15 1.46 18.07
C THR A 33 21.12 1.42 16.93
N ALA A 34 21.56 1.20 15.68
CA ALA A 34 20.67 0.96 14.54
C ALA A 34 19.86 -0.36 14.62
N LEU A 35 20.31 -1.31 15.44
CA LEU A 35 19.71 -2.64 15.60
C LEU A 35 18.87 -2.77 16.89
N VAL A 36 18.72 -1.69 17.65
CA VAL A 36 17.92 -1.68 18.87
C VAL A 36 16.45 -1.54 18.50
N LYS A 37 15.64 -2.50 18.96
CA LYS A 37 14.18 -2.45 18.87
C LYS A 37 13.60 -1.58 19.98
N ASP A 38 12.62 -0.76 19.65
CA ASP A 38 11.78 -0.08 20.65
C ASP A 38 10.66 -0.99 21.17
N ASP A 39 9.74 -0.43 21.95
CA ASP A 39 8.65 -1.18 22.58
C ASP A 39 7.60 -1.67 21.56
N ASP A 40 7.58 -1.13 20.33
CA ASP A 40 6.76 -1.59 19.19
C ASP A 40 7.53 -2.54 18.25
N GLU A 41 8.67 -3.03 18.73
CA GLU A 41 9.66 -3.81 17.97
C GLU A 41 10.24 -3.08 16.75
N ARG A 42 10.14 -1.74 16.69
CA ARG A 42 10.66 -0.95 15.58
C ARG A 42 12.14 -0.66 15.77
N LEU A 43 12.90 -0.91 14.71
CA LEU A 43 14.22 -0.31 14.50
C LEU A 43 14.12 1.16 14.07
N PRO A 44 15.17 1.99 14.24
CA PRO A 44 15.20 3.38 13.80
C PRO A 44 14.87 3.60 12.32
N ILE A 45 15.19 2.63 11.45
CA ILE A 45 14.86 2.70 10.02
C ILE A 45 13.36 2.81 9.79
N HIS A 46 12.52 2.12 10.58
CA HIS A 46 11.06 2.21 10.44
C HIS A 46 10.56 3.63 10.72
N TRP A 47 11.12 4.30 11.73
CA TRP A 47 10.79 5.70 12.03
C TRP A 47 11.32 6.67 10.98
N ALA A 48 12.56 6.49 10.53
CA ALA A 48 13.13 7.33 9.47
C ALA A 48 12.29 7.24 8.19
N VAL A 49 11.85 6.04 7.82
CA VAL A 49 11.01 5.83 6.65
C VAL A 49 9.58 6.37 6.85
N ALA A 50 8.95 6.10 8.00
CA ALA A 50 7.58 6.55 8.30
C ALA A 50 7.42 8.07 8.27
N TYR A 51 8.50 8.82 8.54
CA TYR A 51 8.52 10.28 8.54
C TYR A 51 9.28 10.87 7.34
N ASN A 52 9.57 10.05 6.33
CA ASN A 52 10.26 10.43 5.11
C ASN A 52 11.59 11.18 5.35
N ARG A 53 12.39 10.71 6.32
CA ARG A 53 13.71 11.28 6.65
C ARG A 53 14.79 10.68 5.78
N LEU A 54 14.76 10.97 4.47
CA LEU A 54 15.69 10.42 3.49
C LEU A 54 17.17 10.50 3.93
N PRO A 55 17.71 11.61 4.46
CA PRO A 55 19.11 11.65 4.90
C PRO A 55 19.43 10.64 6.00
N ILE A 56 18.49 10.38 6.92
CA ILE A 56 18.69 9.38 7.99
C ILE A 56 18.55 7.96 7.42
N VAL A 57 17.63 7.75 6.48
CA VAL A 57 17.55 6.48 5.73
C VAL A 57 18.89 6.21 5.03
N GLU A 58 19.46 7.20 4.32
CA GLU A 58 20.76 7.09 3.66
C GLU A 58 21.89 6.72 4.62
N LEU A 59 21.93 7.31 5.82
CA LEU A 59 22.88 6.94 6.87
C LEU A 59 22.72 5.47 7.31
N LEU A 60 21.49 5.02 7.52
CA LEU A 60 21.22 3.67 8.00
C LEU A 60 21.50 2.59 6.94
N VAL A 61 21.15 2.83 5.67
CA VAL A 61 21.41 1.87 4.58
C VAL A 61 22.87 1.83 4.11
N ALA A 62 23.71 2.74 4.60
CA ALA A 62 25.14 2.75 4.35
C ALA A 62 25.89 1.68 5.15
N ASP A 63 25.28 1.14 6.22
CA ASP A 63 25.86 0.01 6.96
C ASP A 63 25.99 -1.22 6.04
N LYS A 64 27.15 -1.87 6.09
CA LYS A 64 27.44 -3.05 5.25
C LYS A 64 26.58 -4.27 5.57
N ASN A 65 26.03 -4.33 6.77
CA ASN A 65 25.15 -5.39 7.25
C ASN A 65 23.68 -4.92 7.27
N PHE A 66 23.36 -3.81 6.60
CA PHE A 66 21.99 -3.36 6.49
C PHE A 66 21.11 -4.44 5.85
N ASP A 67 20.05 -4.81 6.56
CA ASP A 67 19.02 -5.71 6.10
C ASP A 67 17.78 -4.89 5.71
N PRO A 68 17.40 -4.82 4.43
CA PRO A 68 16.22 -4.06 3.98
C PRO A 68 14.89 -4.67 4.42
N ASP A 69 14.90 -5.93 4.86
CA ASP A 69 13.69 -6.74 5.08
C ASP A 69 13.40 -6.97 6.57
N VAL A 70 14.03 -6.19 7.45
CA VAL A 70 13.68 -6.14 8.87
C VAL A 70 12.19 -5.83 9.06
N GLU A 71 11.55 -6.50 10.01
CA GLU A 71 10.13 -6.34 10.32
C GLU A 71 9.96 -5.66 11.69
N ASP A 72 8.99 -4.75 11.79
CA ASP A 72 8.46 -4.29 13.08
C ASP A 72 7.50 -5.31 13.71
N GLY A 73 6.93 -4.99 14.88
CA GLY A 73 6.02 -5.89 15.60
C GLY A 73 4.72 -6.23 14.85
N SER A 74 4.41 -5.49 13.77
CA SER A 74 3.27 -5.74 12.89
C SER A 74 3.65 -6.47 11.59
N GLY A 75 4.92 -6.87 11.44
CA GLY A 75 5.44 -7.49 10.22
C GLY A 75 5.69 -6.46 9.10
N TRP A 76 5.73 -5.16 9.40
CA TRP A 76 5.93 -4.16 8.35
C TRP A 76 7.42 -3.99 8.08
N THR A 77 7.80 -4.16 6.81
CA THR A 77 9.15 -3.83 6.35
C THR A 77 9.30 -2.33 6.08
N PRO A 78 10.54 -1.80 6.04
CA PRO A 78 10.81 -0.46 5.51
C PRO A 78 10.12 -0.20 4.16
N LEU A 79 10.11 -1.17 3.24
CA LEU A 79 9.47 -1.01 1.93
C LEU A 79 7.95 -0.85 2.05
N MET A 80 7.30 -1.61 2.93
CA MET A 80 5.86 -1.48 3.19
C MET A 80 5.50 -0.14 3.84
N ILE A 81 6.31 0.32 4.80
CA ILE A 81 6.11 1.64 5.43
C ILE A 81 6.24 2.74 4.37
N ALA A 82 7.31 2.72 3.56
CA ALA A 82 7.51 3.68 2.49
C ALA A 82 6.33 3.68 1.49
N ALA A 83 5.81 2.49 1.16
CA ALA A 83 4.66 2.35 0.25
C ALA A 83 3.35 2.89 0.84
N SER A 84 3.28 3.06 2.16
CA SER A 84 2.12 3.60 2.89
C SER A 84 2.13 5.13 3.07
N LEU A 85 3.22 5.80 2.66
CA LEU A 85 3.28 7.27 2.62
C LEU A 85 2.28 7.81 1.59
N LYS A 86 1.91 9.09 1.66
CA LYS A 86 0.98 9.70 0.70
C LYS A 86 1.74 10.42 -0.42
N ASP A 87 1.04 10.77 -1.49
CA ASP A 87 1.46 11.75 -2.50
C ASP A 87 2.86 11.52 -3.08
N ALA A 88 3.25 10.25 -3.26
CA ALA A 88 4.56 9.84 -3.78
C ALA A 88 5.77 10.35 -2.97
N GLU A 89 5.58 10.84 -1.73
CA GLU A 89 6.65 11.35 -0.88
C GLU A 89 7.74 10.31 -0.61
N GLY A 90 7.37 9.02 -0.60
CA GLY A 90 8.25 7.89 -0.35
C GLY A 90 9.08 7.42 -1.55
N ASP A 91 8.90 7.94 -2.76
CA ASP A 91 9.48 7.35 -3.97
C ASP A 91 11.01 7.21 -3.93
N LYS A 92 11.71 8.22 -3.39
CA LYS A 92 13.18 8.15 -3.23
C LYS A 92 13.60 7.04 -2.28
N ILE A 93 12.83 6.83 -1.20
CA ILE A 93 13.09 5.77 -0.23
C ILE A 93 12.76 4.41 -0.83
N ILE A 94 11.64 4.29 -1.56
CA ILE A 94 11.27 3.07 -2.29
C ILE A 94 12.41 2.66 -3.24
N ASP A 95 12.86 3.57 -4.09
CA ASP A 95 13.94 3.31 -5.05
C ASP A 95 15.24 2.90 -4.34
N LEU A 96 15.56 3.55 -3.22
CA LEU A 96 16.74 3.24 -2.42
C LEU A 96 16.66 1.84 -1.80
N LEU A 97 15.53 1.49 -1.19
CA LEU A 97 15.31 0.18 -0.57
C LEU A 97 15.32 -0.94 -1.61
N LEU A 98 14.68 -0.75 -2.76
CA LEU A 98 14.69 -1.71 -3.87
C LEU A 98 16.10 -1.92 -4.44
N ARG A 99 16.89 -0.85 -4.60
CA ARG A 99 18.31 -0.97 -5.00
C ARG A 99 19.17 -1.70 -3.95
N LYS A 100 18.76 -1.64 -2.68
CA LYS A 100 19.40 -2.37 -1.58
C LYS A 100 18.89 -3.82 -1.45
N GLY A 101 18.00 -4.25 -2.34
CA GLY A 101 17.56 -5.64 -2.43
C GLY A 101 16.33 -5.98 -1.59
N ALA A 102 15.52 -4.99 -1.18
CA ALA A 102 14.28 -5.23 -0.44
C ALA A 102 13.38 -6.25 -1.17
N ASP A 103 12.93 -7.27 -0.43
CA ASP A 103 12.09 -8.34 -0.93
C ASP A 103 10.63 -7.88 -1.07
N VAL A 104 10.20 -7.71 -2.32
CA VAL A 104 8.83 -7.34 -2.69
C VAL A 104 7.79 -8.43 -2.44
N THR A 105 8.21 -9.65 -2.06
CA THR A 105 7.33 -10.80 -1.80
C THR A 105 6.88 -10.91 -0.33
N MET A 106 7.54 -10.17 0.55
CA MET A 106 7.22 -10.08 1.98
C MET A 106 5.77 -9.65 2.21
N LYS A 107 5.20 -10.07 3.35
CA LYS A 107 3.84 -9.75 3.77
C LYS A 107 3.82 -9.40 5.24
N SER A 108 3.05 -8.36 5.60
CA SER A 108 2.77 -8.02 6.99
C SER A 108 2.00 -9.13 7.71
N ASN A 109 1.82 -8.98 9.02
CA ASN A 109 0.98 -9.87 9.83
C ASN A 109 -0.48 -9.87 9.38
N SER A 110 -0.94 -8.83 8.66
CA SER A 110 -2.24 -8.77 8.01
C SER A 110 -2.26 -9.38 6.60
N GLY A 111 -1.19 -10.05 6.18
CA GLY A 111 -1.06 -10.67 4.85
C GLY A 111 -0.87 -9.67 3.70
N GLN A 112 -0.64 -8.39 4.01
CA GLN A 112 -0.52 -7.34 3.00
C GLN A 112 0.93 -7.22 2.51
N ASN A 113 1.13 -7.21 1.19
CA ASN A 113 2.40 -6.78 0.59
C ASN A 113 2.41 -5.26 0.32
N ALA A 114 3.56 -4.73 -0.13
CA ALA A 114 3.74 -3.31 -0.43
C ALA A 114 2.70 -2.74 -1.43
N LEU A 115 2.23 -3.54 -2.40
CA LEU A 115 1.22 -3.11 -3.36
C LEU A 115 -0.14 -2.81 -2.73
N HIS A 116 -0.53 -3.51 -1.65
CA HIS A 116 -1.76 -3.19 -0.94
C HIS A 116 -1.71 -1.78 -0.37
N PHE A 117 -0.60 -1.45 0.31
CA PHE A 117 -0.41 -0.14 0.93
C PHE A 117 -0.37 0.98 -0.12
N ALA A 118 0.43 0.82 -1.18
CA ALA A 118 0.52 1.81 -2.26
C ALA A 118 -0.83 2.04 -2.97
N SER A 119 -1.61 0.96 -3.18
CA SER A 119 -2.94 1.04 -3.80
C SER A 119 -3.94 1.77 -2.91
N SER A 120 -3.93 1.52 -1.59
CA SER A 120 -4.78 2.24 -0.63
C SER A 120 -4.43 3.72 -0.45
N LYS A 121 -3.23 4.14 -0.84
CA LYS A 121 -2.79 5.55 -0.78
C LYS A 121 -2.85 6.27 -2.12
N SER A 122 -3.33 5.61 -3.17
CA SER A 122 -3.37 6.15 -4.53
C SER A 122 -1.99 6.57 -5.08
N ASN A 123 -0.92 5.91 -4.63
CA ASN A 123 0.46 6.21 -5.07
C ASN A 123 0.78 5.52 -6.40
N ILE A 124 0.50 6.21 -7.50
CA ILE A 124 0.68 5.68 -8.87
C ILE A 124 2.15 5.31 -9.15
N SER A 125 3.10 6.19 -8.81
CA SER A 125 4.53 5.96 -9.04
C SER A 125 5.06 4.76 -8.26
N THR A 126 4.71 4.65 -6.99
CA THR A 126 5.08 3.51 -6.14
C THR A 126 4.50 2.21 -6.68
N VAL A 127 3.22 2.16 -7.08
CA VAL A 127 2.62 0.96 -7.69
C VAL A 127 3.39 0.55 -8.95
N ARG A 128 3.73 1.51 -9.82
CA ARG A 128 4.51 1.25 -11.04
C ARG A 128 5.89 0.67 -10.70
N SER A 129 6.59 1.25 -9.73
CA SER A 129 7.92 0.77 -9.32
C SER A 129 7.86 -0.65 -8.75
N LEU A 130 6.88 -0.94 -7.88
CA LEU A 130 6.67 -2.27 -7.30
C LEU A 130 6.34 -3.33 -8.37
N LEU A 131 5.47 -3.02 -9.34
CA LEU A 131 5.14 -3.93 -10.43
C LEU A 131 6.35 -4.18 -11.36
N ALA A 132 7.16 -3.15 -11.62
CA ALA A 132 8.39 -3.29 -12.40
C ALA A 132 9.37 -4.27 -11.72
N HIS A 133 9.41 -4.27 -10.38
CA HIS A 133 10.18 -5.20 -9.55
C HIS A 133 9.46 -6.54 -9.28
N LYS A 134 8.39 -6.85 -10.02
CA LYS A 134 7.64 -8.11 -9.93
C LYS A 134 6.94 -8.37 -8.60
N CYS A 135 6.61 -7.32 -7.85
CA CYS A 135 5.69 -7.44 -6.73
C CYS A 135 4.34 -7.98 -7.22
N SER A 136 3.83 -9.05 -6.59
CA SER A 136 2.63 -9.72 -7.07
C SER A 136 1.35 -8.95 -6.72
N ALA A 137 0.54 -8.62 -7.72
CA ALA A 137 -0.81 -8.09 -7.55
C ALA A 137 -1.87 -9.16 -7.20
N ARG A 138 -1.44 -10.41 -6.98
CA ARG A 138 -2.32 -11.58 -6.77
C ARG A 138 -2.29 -12.11 -5.34
N VAL A 139 -1.57 -11.43 -4.44
CA VAL A 139 -1.54 -11.75 -3.01
C VAL A 139 -2.84 -11.29 -2.36
N LYS A 140 -3.48 -12.18 -1.62
CA LYS A 140 -4.63 -11.86 -0.76
C LYS A 140 -4.16 -11.54 0.65
N ASP A 141 -4.70 -10.47 1.22
CA ASP A 141 -4.57 -10.15 2.64
C ASP A 141 -5.49 -11.03 3.51
N ILE A 142 -5.51 -10.83 4.83
CA ILE A 142 -6.33 -11.62 5.78
C ILE A 142 -7.84 -11.51 5.53
N ARG A 143 -8.30 -10.46 4.82
CA ARG A 143 -9.71 -10.30 4.40
C ARG A 143 -9.97 -10.93 3.04
N GLY A 144 -8.99 -11.59 2.44
CA GLY A 144 -9.10 -12.14 1.09
C GLY A 144 -8.93 -11.08 -0.01
N GLN A 145 -8.59 -9.84 0.35
CA GLN A 145 -8.53 -8.72 -0.59
C GLN A 145 -7.20 -8.70 -1.32
N LEU A 146 -7.27 -8.44 -2.62
CA LEU A 146 -6.13 -8.09 -3.48
C LEU A 146 -5.86 -6.56 -3.44
N PRO A 147 -4.68 -6.10 -3.90
CA PRO A 147 -4.44 -4.66 -4.13
C PRO A 147 -5.49 -4.02 -5.05
N LEU A 148 -6.06 -4.80 -5.99
CA LEU A 148 -7.13 -4.33 -6.88
C LEU A 148 -8.41 -3.91 -6.11
N HIS A 149 -8.77 -4.61 -5.04
CA HIS A 149 -9.91 -4.21 -4.20
C HIS A 149 -9.63 -2.87 -3.51
N ARG A 150 -8.39 -2.66 -3.04
CA ARG A 150 -7.96 -1.39 -2.43
C ARG A 150 -8.02 -0.24 -3.43
N ALA A 151 -7.51 -0.46 -4.64
CA ALA A 151 -7.52 0.55 -5.70
C ALA A 151 -8.95 0.92 -6.13
N ALA A 152 -9.85 -0.07 -6.17
CA ALA A 152 -11.26 0.13 -6.45
C ALA A 152 -11.98 0.92 -5.35
N ALA A 153 -11.76 0.56 -4.08
CA ALA A 153 -12.35 1.24 -2.92
C ALA A 153 -11.91 2.70 -2.75
N VAL A 154 -10.78 3.11 -3.33
CA VAL A 154 -10.34 4.52 -3.36
C VAL A 154 -10.57 5.20 -4.72
N GLY A 155 -11.16 4.48 -5.68
CA GLY A 155 -11.52 5.01 -7.00
C GLY A 155 -10.34 5.32 -7.92
N SER A 156 -9.16 4.74 -7.67
CA SER A 156 -7.95 5.08 -8.44
C SER A 156 -7.91 4.35 -9.78
N VAL A 157 -8.59 4.93 -10.78
CA VAL A 157 -8.60 4.47 -12.18
C VAL A 157 -7.20 4.17 -12.73
N PRO A 158 -6.17 5.02 -12.55
CA PRO A 158 -4.82 4.70 -13.04
C PRO A 158 -4.21 3.45 -12.41
N ILE A 159 -4.42 3.23 -11.10
CA ILE A 159 -3.89 2.06 -10.40
C ILE A 159 -4.65 0.80 -10.81
N ILE A 160 -5.98 0.86 -10.91
CA ILE A 160 -6.80 -0.26 -11.40
C ILE A 160 -6.27 -0.71 -12.77
N LYS A 161 -6.06 0.23 -13.68
CA LYS A 161 -5.52 -0.06 -15.02
C LYS A 161 -4.16 -0.77 -14.94
N MET A 162 -3.21 -0.24 -14.17
CA MET A 162 -1.89 -0.87 -14.00
C MET A 162 -1.97 -2.26 -13.38
N LEU A 163 -2.80 -2.46 -12.35
CA LEU A 163 -2.94 -3.76 -11.68
C LEU A 163 -3.54 -4.82 -12.60
N LEU A 164 -4.46 -4.44 -13.49
CA LEU A 164 -5.04 -5.35 -14.48
C LEU A 164 -4.09 -5.63 -15.64
N GLU A 165 -3.53 -4.59 -16.25
CA GLU A 165 -2.74 -4.69 -17.48
C GLU A 165 -1.31 -5.18 -17.22
N GLU A 166 -0.63 -4.62 -16.22
CA GLU A 166 0.77 -4.94 -15.88
C GLU A 166 0.83 -6.01 -14.79
N GLY A 167 0.03 -5.84 -13.73
CA GLY A 167 0.01 -6.74 -12.57
C GLY A 167 -0.74 -8.06 -12.77
N LYS A 168 -1.51 -8.18 -13.87
CA LYS A 168 -2.34 -9.36 -14.19
C LYS A 168 -3.23 -9.80 -13.01
N SER A 169 -3.75 -8.80 -12.29
CA SER A 169 -4.69 -9.02 -11.20
C SER A 169 -5.98 -9.62 -11.77
N PRO A 170 -6.54 -10.69 -11.16
CA PRO A 170 -7.82 -11.24 -11.58
C PRO A 170 -8.96 -10.26 -11.28
N VAL A 171 -9.65 -9.78 -12.31
CA VAL A 171 -10.71 -8.76 -12.21
C VAL A 171 -11.91 -9.23 -11.36
N ASN A 172 -12.27 -10.52 -11.45
CA ASN A 172 -13.40 -11.14 -10.75
C ASN A 172 -13.02 -11.93 -9.48
N ALA A 173 -11.81 -11.74 -8.96
CA ALA A 173 -11.49 -12.31 -7.66
C ALA A 173 -12.37 -11.70 -6.56
N THR A 174 -12.81 -12.54 -5.63
CA THR A 174 -13.60 -12.13 -4.48
C THR A 174 -12.73 -12.09 -3.23
N ASP A 175 -13.07 -11.18 -2.32
CA ASP A 175 -12.62 -11.22 -0.94
C ASP A 175 -13.44 -12.23 -0.11
N ASN A 176 -13.24 -12.26 1.22
CA ASN A 176 -13.89 -13.23 2.10
C ASN A 176 -15.41 -13.00 2.23
N ASP A 177 -15.90 -11.80 1.91
CA ASP A 177 -17.33 -11.46 1.92
C ASP A 177 -17.98 -11.69 0.55
N GLY A 178 -17.23 -12.27 -0.40
CA GLY A 178 -17.70 -12.50 -1.76
C GLY A 178 -17.66 -11.25 -2.65
N LEU A 179 -17.18 -10.11 -2.14
CA LEU A 179 -17.14 -8.85 -2.87
C LEU A 179 -15.99 -8.86 -3.88
N THR A 180 -16.29 -8.46 -5.11
CA THR A 180 -15.27 -8.20 -6.16
C THR A 180 -14.80 -6.75 -6.10
N ALA A 181 -13.73 -6.41 -6.84
CA ALA A 181 -13.32 -5.02 -7.01
C ALA A 181 -14.45 -4.11 -7.53
N LEU A 182 -15.36 -4.62 -8.37
CA LEU A 182 -16.52 -3.87 -8.85
C LEU A 182 -17.47 -3.49 -7.70
N HIS A 183 -17.71 -4.41 -6.75
CA HIS A 183 -18.54 -4.12 -5.58
C HIS A 183 -17.94 -2.99 -4.75
N HIS A 184 -16.64 -3.05 -4.46
CA HIS A 184 -15.94 -2.00 -3.71
C HIS A 184 -15.96 -0.64 -4.42
N ALA A 185 -15.75 -0.61 -5.74
CA ALA A 185 -15.83 0.65 -6.50
C ALA A 185 -17.23 1.27 -6.45
N ILE A 186 -18.28 0.44 -6.59
CA ILE A 186 -19.65 0.94 -6.59
C ILE A 186 -20.11 1.37 -5.20
N SER A 187 -19.82 0.59 -4.16
CA SER A 187 -20.23 0.91 -2.78
C SER A 187 -19.61 2.19 -2.25
N GLU A 188 -18.39 2.50 -2.68
CA GLU A 188 -17.68 3.73 -2.32
C GLU A 188 -17.99 4.90 -3.27
N GLY A 189 -18.89 4.71 -4.24
CA GLY A 189 -19.37 5.76 -5.14
C GLY A 189 -18.43 6.12 -6.29
N HIS A 190 -17.45 5.27 -6.60
CA HIS A 190 -16.43 5.50 -7.62
C HIS A 190 -16.86 5.03 -9.01
N GLY A 191 -17.77 5.78 -9.63
CA GLY A 191 -18.35 5.46 -10.94
C GLY A 191 -17.32 5.23 -12.05
N ASP A 192 -16.33 6.11 -12.22
CA ASP A 192 -15.28 5.94 -13.24
C ASP A 192 -14.48 4.64 -13.06
N ALA A 193 -14.19 4.28 -11.81
CA ALA A 193 -13.50 3.02 -11.48
C ALA A 193 -14.38 1.81 -11.80
N ALA A 194 -15.69 1.88 -11.49
CA ALA A 194 -16.65 0.83 -11.83
C ALA A 194 -16.75 0.62 -13.36
N ILE A 195 -16.83 1.72 -14.14
CA ILE A 195 -16.86 1.65 -15.61
C ILE A 195 -15.57 1.03 -16.16
N LEU A 196 -14.39 1.42 -15.65
CA LEU A 196 -13.14 0.79 -16.08
C LEU A 196 -13.12 -0.71 -15.77
N LEU A 197 -13.56 -1.12 -14.59
CA LEU A 197 -13.62 -2.53 -14.19
C LEU A 197 -14.56 -3.33 -15.12
N LEU A 198 -15.75 -2.80 -15.43
CA LEU A 198 -16.70 -3.41 -16.37
C LEU A 198 -16.10 -3.57 -17.77
N LYS A 199 -15.48 -2.50 -18.30
CA LYS A 199 -14.73 -2.55 -19.57
C LYS A 199 -13.60 -3.58 -19.57
N SER A 200 -13.06 -3.89 -18.40
CA SER A 200 -11.99 -4.85 -18.21
C SER A 200 -12.48 -6.28 -17.92
N GLY A 201 -13.78 -6.55 -18.11
CA GLY A 201 -14.38 -7.87 -17.96
C GLY A 201 -14.88 -8.19 -16.55
N ALA A 202 -15.14 -7.17 -15.71
CA ALA A 202 -15.82 -7.40 -14.45
C ALA A 202 -17.24 -7.93 -14.69
N GLU A 203 -17.62 -8.99 -13.96
CA GLU A 203 -18.95 -9.60 -14.04
C GLU A 203 -19.98 -8.75 -13.30
N ALA A 204 -20.81 -7.99 -14.03
CA ALA A 204 -21.85 -7.12 -13.46
C ALA A 204 -22.92 -7.90 -12.66
N GLU A 205 -23.19 -9.14 -13.07
CA GLU A 205 -24.20 -10.01 -12.43
C GLU A 205 -23.64 -10.84 -11.26
N LYS A 206 -22.35 -10.70 -10.94
CA LYS A 206 -21.74 -11.42 -9.81
C LYS A 206 -22.38 -10.94 -8.51
N ARG A 207 -22.91 -11.89 -7.72
CA ARG A 207 -23.44 -11.63 -6.39
C ARG A 207 -22.38 -11.82 -5.31
N ASP A 208 -22.42 -10.95 -4.30
CA ASP A 208 -21.64 -11.05 -3.07
C ASP A 208 -22.12 -12.20 -2.15
N GLY A 209 -21.52 -12.34 -0.97
CA GLY A 209 -21.90 -13.35 0.02
C GLY A 209 -23.32 -13.19 0.57
N ASP A 210 -23.90 -12.00 0.49
CA ASP A 210 -25.27 -11.70 0.90
C ASP A 210 -26.28 -11.83 -0.26
N GLY A 211 -25.80 -12.23 -1.45
CA GLY A 211 -26.64 -12.40 -2.63
C GLY A 211 -26.93 -11.08 -3.37
N ARG A 212 -26.22 -9.99 -3.09
CA ARG A 212 -26.43 -8.67 -3.72
C ARG A 212 -25.51 -8.47 -4.91
N LEU A 213 -26.02 -7.79 -5.94
CA LEU A 213 -25.24 -7.30 -7.08
C LEU A 213 -24.46 -6.05 -6.68
N ALA A 214 -23.36 -5.78 -7.39
CA ALA A 214 -22.59 -4.55 -7.15
C ALA A 214 -23.45 -3.28 -7.31
N ILE A 215 -24.35 -3.23 -8.30
CA ILE A 215 -25.25 -2.07 -8.54
C ILE A 215 -26.31 -1.87 -7.44
N GLU A 216 -26.54 -2.88 -6.59
CA GLU A 216 -27.44 -2.78 -5.44
C GLU A 216 -26.75 -2.13 -4.23
N LEU A 217 -25.42 -1.97 -4.26
CA LEU A 217 -24.63 -1.38 -3.18
C LEU A 217 -24.36 0.12 -3.37
N VAL A 218 -24.90 0.75 -4.43
CA VAL A 218 -24.62 2.16 -4.75
C VAL A 218 -25.04 3.07 -3.57
N PRO A 219 -24.20 4.04 -3.14
CA PRO A 219 -24.48 4.86 -1.97
C PRO A 219 -25.61 5.88 -2.16
N ASP A 220 -25.82 6.37 -3.40
CA ASP A 220 -26.89 7.32 -3.72
C ASP A 220 -27.36 7.26 -5.19
N ASP A 221 -28.53 7.83 -5.46
CA ASP A 221 -29.16 7.82 -6.78
C ASP A 221 -28.36 8.57 -7.86
N LYS A 222 -27.59 9.59 -7.51
CA LYS A 222 -26.81 10.35 -8.51
C LYS A 222 -25.67 9.50 -9.05
N VAL A 223 -24.96 8.80 -8.17
CA VAL A 223 -23.93 7.85 -8.58
C VAL A 223 -24.55 6.73 -9.41
N LYS A 224 -25.72 6.22 -9.01
CA LYS A 224 -26.43 5.18 -9.75
C LYS A 224 -26.75 5.63 -11.18
N GLN A 225 -27.35 6.80 -11.32
CA GLN A 225 -27.67 7.38 -12.64
C GLN A 225 -26.40 7.60 -13.48
N TYR A 226 -25.33 8.09 -12.87
CA TYR A 226 -24.05 8.26 -13.56
C TYR A 226 -23.50 6.94 -14.11
N ILE A 227 -23.47 5.88 -13.29
CA ILE A 227 -22.98 4.56 -13.70
C ILE A 227 -23.84 4.00 -14.82
N LEU A 228 -25.17 4.02 -14.67
CA LEU A 228 -26.10 3.49 -15.69
C LEU A 228 -25.96 4.22 -17.03
N GLN A 229 -25.96 5.56 -17.01
CA GLN A 229 -25.83 6.36 -18.23
C GLN A 229 -24.47 6.19 -18.90
N THR A 230 -23.40 6.09 -18.11
CA THR A 230 -22.05 5.91 -18.65
C THR A 230 -21.87 4.49 -19.19
N ALA A 231 -22.40 3.48 -18.50
CA ALA A 231 -22.41 2.10 -18.99
C ALA A 231 -23.17 2.00 -20.32
N GLU A 232 -24.36 2.59 -20.43
CA GLU A 232 -25.14 2.64 -21.67
C GLU A 232 -24.36 3.29 -22.83
N ARG A 233 -23.74 4.45 -22.58
CA ARG A 233 -22.91 5.15 -23.59
C ARG A 233 -21.72 4.32 -24.06
N GLU A 234 -21.19 3.48 -23.19
CA GLU A 234 -20.05 2.61 -23.43
C GLU A 234 -20.47 1.21 -23.94
N GLY A 235 -21.77 0.98 -24.15
CA GLY A 235 -22.30 -0.30 -24.65
C GLY A 235 -22.20 -1.45 -23.64
N ILE A 236 -22.20 -1.14 -22.34
CA ILE A 236 -22.11 -2.11 -21.25
C ILE A 236 -23.52 -2.36 -20.71
N GLU A 237 -23.99 -3.60 -20.84
CA GLU A 237 -25.25 -4.02 -20.25
C GLU A 237 -25.09 -4.25 -18.74
N LEU A 238 -25.95 -3.62 -17.95
CA LEU A 238 -26.06 -3.82 -16.51
C LEU A 238 -27.43 -4.43 -16.17
N PRO A 239 -27.50 -5.31 -15.16
CA PRO A 239 -28.75 -5.93 -14.72
C PRO A 239 -29.72 -4.95 -14.05
#